data_AF-A0A7V9QY34-F1
#
_entry.id   AF-A0A7V9QY34-F1
#
_cell.length_a   1.000
_cell.length_b   1.000
_cell.length_c   1.000
_cell.angle_alpha   90.00
_cell.angle_beta   90.00
_cell.angle_gamma   90.00
#
_symmetry.space_group_name_H-M   'P 1'
#
loop_
_entity.id
_entity.type
_entity.pdbx_description
1 polymer ?
#
loop_
_entity_poly.entity_id
_entity_poly.type
_entity_poly.pdbx_seq_one_letter_code
_entity_poly.pdbx_strand_id
1 'polypeptide(L)'
;MRALRSSVGITATILIAGALATPGVAAPSSSGARSVAAFAGVKAADLAATRLPRSPELTTTTRLDDRRAVVIGHRFYSTWTEDGLYPAMGFHTRGEMGGFWTPPIKLLDGIWFRVDGEWLGDGIAARKFASGWGYTRTEYAARNGLTVHRTDVIPDGPRAGLIGLTFRSESDQRVPLAMDAHSELMLSYPWGETTPSQLTVNKQDSGSVAGKTLVFRERAGASSPVGAHDWAAVVGSSLTPTSISLGPNHRGPQDPAVICPASGPESDPAPPRCDDTAYGKGTGGQLRYHLRVPADHPVTVWFAVAGSDRGPAMARTTYQNVVNRGGALLQRKINARSQVNRRSAVSLPGDRLLQRSLTWSKQNLADSVQESRRLRLRWVDRGESYPPVEGRLARARWLGAGWPDYPWMFGTDGEYTAFASVAMG
;
A
#
# COMPACT_ATOMS: atom_id res chain seq x y z
N MET A 1 51.59 -13.39 -37.87
CA MET A 1 51.02 -12.74 -39.06
C MET A 1 50.64 -11.31 -38.69
N ARG A 2 51.13 -10.34 -39.47
CA ARG A 2 50.95 -8.88 -39.32
C ARG A 2 49.58 -8.42 -39.82
N ALA A 3 48.99 -7.42 -39.15
CA ALA A 3 48.32 -6.21 -39.68
C ALA A 3 47.54 -5.57 -38.50
N LEU A 4 47.83 -4.40 -37.89
CA LEU A 4 48.08 -3.01 -38.32
C LEU A 4 46.88 -2.30 -38.99
N ARG A 5 46.43 -1.24 -38.30
CA ARG A 5 45.67 0.00 -38.68
C ARG A 5 44.40 0.17 -37.82
N SER A 6 43.99 1.34 -37.34
CA SER A 6 44.58 2.68 -37.19
C SER A 6 43.56 3.52 -36.40
N SER A 7 44.06 4.43 -35.58
CA SER A 7 43.36 5.40 -34.73
C SER A 7 42.74 6.58 -35.51
N VAL A 8 41.63 7.15 -35.00
CA VAL A 8 41.32 8.59 -35.06
C VAL A 8 40.56 8.98 -33.79
N GLY A 9 41.14 9.89 -33.01
CA GLY A 9 40.47 10.60 -31.92
C GLY A 9 39.99 11.97 -32.40
N ILE A 10 38.95 12.49 -31.77
CA ILE A 10 38.56 13.91 -31.87
C ILE A 10 38.41 14.45 -30.46
N THR A 11 39.33 15.33 -30.11
CA THR A 11 39.36 16.19 -28.93
C THR A 11 38.57 17.46 -29.26
N ALA A 12 37.70 17.92 -28.36
CA ALA A 12 37.15 19.27 -28.42
C ALA A 12 37.39 19.94 -27.06
N THR A 13 38.33 20.88 -27.07
CA THR A 13 38.66 21.78 -25.97
C THR A 13 38.12 23.16 -26.33
N ILE A 14 37.37 23.80 -25.42
CA ILE A 14 37.11 25.24 -25.46
C ILE A 14 37.55 25.81 -24.11
N LEU A 15 38.50 26.75 -24.14
CA LEU A 15 39.01 27.53 -23.02
C LEU A 15 38.50 28.98 -23.09
N ILE A 16 38.19 29.49 -21.89
CA ILE A 16 38.45 30.83 -21.32
C ILE A 16 37.73 32.06 -21.89
N ALA A 17 37.00 32.74 -20.99
CA ALA A 17 37.30 34.13 -20.60
C ALA A 17 36.81 34.39 -19.17
N GLY A 18 37.75 34.72 -18.28
CA GLY A 18 37.46 35.15 -16.91
C GLY A 18 37.46 36.68 -16.79
N ALA A 19 36.91 37.18 -15.68
CA ALA A 19 37.28 38.46 -15.11
C ALA A 19 37.13 38.37 -13.58
N LEU A 20 38.24 38.67 -12.90
CA LEU A 20 38.42 38.84 -11.46
C LEU A 20 37.94 40.22 -11.02
N ALA A 21 37.39 40.34 -9.80
CA ALA A 21 37.85 41.29 -8.76
C ALA A 21 36.99 41.18 -7.48
N THR A 22 37.69 41.15 -6.34
CA THR A 22 37.29 41.09 -4.92
C THR A 22 37.12 42.51 -4.31
N PRO A 23 37.05 42.74 -2.98
CA PRO A 23 36.26 42.15 -1.87
C PRO A 23 35.46 43.23 -1.10
N GLY A 24 34.57 42.85 -0.16
CA GLY A 24 33.89 43.83 0.70
C GLY A 24 33.03 43.27 1.83
N VAL A 25 33.68 42.90 2.94
CA VAL A 25 33.37 43.14 4.37
C VAL A 25 31.92 43.17 4.89
N ALA A 26 31.79 42.51 6.07
CA ALA A 26 30.83 42.68 7.18
C ALA A 26 29.53 41.85 7.19
N ALA A 27 29.47 40.93 8.15
CA ALA A 27 28.24 40.57 8.85
C ALA A 27 27.82 41.72 9.79
N PRO A 28 26.53 41.85 10.07
CA PRO A 28 26.09 41.44 11.41
C PRO A 28 24.75 40.69 11.43
N SER A 29 24.53 40.10 12.58
CA SER A 29 23.37 39.33 13.04
C SER A 29 22.04 40.10 13.14
N SER A 30 20.97 39.31 13.09
CA SER A 30 19.69 39.44 13.81
C SER A 30 18.47 40.06 13.11
N SER A 31 17.37 39.30 13.23
CA SER A 31 15.96 39.68 13.23
C SER A 31 15.33 40.19 11.93
N GLY A 32 14.26 39.51 11.50
CA GLY A 32 13.44 39.97 10.39
C GLY A 32 12.61 38.87 9.78
N ALA A 33 11.55 38.45 10.47
CA ALA A 33 10.47 37.72 9.84
C ALA A 33 9.90 38.56 8.68
N ARG A 34 9.93 38.01 7.46
CA ARG A 34 8.89 38.15 6.41
C ARG A 34 9.37 37.50 5.12
N SER A 35 8.71 36.41 4.75
CA SER A 35 8.43 36.11 3.35
C SER A 35 7.15 35.29 3.31
N VAL A 36 6.05 36.03 3.14
CA VAL A 36 4.76 35.50 2.71
C VAL A 36 4.95 35.10 1.25
N ALA A 37 5.26 33.83 1.01
CA ALA A 37 5.14 33.26 -0.33
C ALA A 37 3.67 32.85 -0.52
N ALA A 38 2.99 33.53 -1.43
CA ALA A 38 1.66 33.18 -1.88
C ALA A 38 1.70 31.78 -2.52
N PHE A 39 1.19 30.78 -1.81
CA PHE A 39 1.01 29.44 -2.37
C PHE A 39 -0.20 29.48 -3.31
N ALA A 40 0.08 29.36 -4.60
CA ALA A 40 -0.93 29.20 -5.63
C ALA A 40 -1.84 28.01 -5.26
N GLY A 41 -3.13 28.31 -5.06
CA GLY A 41 -4.14 27.34 -4.72
C GLY A 41 -4.22 26.22 -5.74
N VAL A 42 -4.50 25.01 -5.24
CA VAL A 42 -4.80 23.83 -6.05
C VAL A 42 -5.93 24.18 -7.04
N LYS A 43 -5.67 24.06 -8.35
CA LYS A 43 -6.72 24.19 -9.36
C LYS A 43 -7.73 23.06 -9.13
N ALA A 44 -8.99 23.41 -8.92
CA ALA A 44 -10.12 22.53 -8.61
C ALA A 44 -10.48 21.48 -9.69
N ALA A 45 -9.73 21.42 -10.80
CA ALA A 45 -10.10 20.65 -11.98
C ALA A 45 -9.88 19.12 -11.88
N ASP A 46 -9.19 18.62 -10.85
CA ASP A 46 -8.91 17.18 -10.70
C ASP A 46 -9.81 16.45 -9.68
N LEU A 47 -10.78 17.14 -9.07
CA LEU A 47 -11.72 16.58 -8.11
C LEU A 47 -13.06 16.31 -8.81
N ALA A 48 -13.20 15.13 -9.40
CA ALA A 48 -14.45 14.75 -10.05
C ALA A 48 -15.57 14.61 -9.01
N ALA A 49 -16.64 15.40 -9.15
CA ALA A 49 -17.90 15.29 -8.41
C ALA A 49 -18.74 14.06 -8.84
N THR A 50 -18.09 12.95 -9.19
CA THR A 50 -18.76 11.75 -9.70
C THR A 50 -19.00 10.77 -8.57
N ARG A 51 -20.26 10.41 -8.35
CA ARG A 51 -20.60 9.29 -7.46
C ARG A 51 -19.80 8.06 -7.87
N LEU A 52 -18.97 7.55 -6.96
CA LEU A 52 -18.16 6.37 -7.23
C LEU A 52 -19.07 5.17 -7.59
N PRO A 53 -18.70 4.36 -8.59
CA PRO A 53 -19.48 3.20 -8.99
C PRO A 53 -19.56 2.17 -7.87
N ARG A 54 -20.64 1.39 -7.88
CA ARG A 54 -20.91 0.37 -6.87
C ARG A 54 -21.36 -0.93 -7.50
N SER A 55 -21.19 -2.01 -6.75
CA SER A 55 -21.76 -3.33 -7.00
C SER A 55 -22.66 -3.72 -5.82
N PRO A 56 -23.26 -4.92 -5.80
CA PRO A 56 -23.77 -5.49 -4.56
C PRO A 56 -22.70 -5.47 -3.47
N GLU A 57 -23.12 -5.21 -2.23
CA GLU A 57 -22.26 -5.05 -1.05
C GLU A 57 -22.78 -5.95 0.08
N LEU A 58 -21.86 -6.61 0.80
CA LEU A 58 -22.11 -7.13 2.15
C LEU A 58 -21.69 -6.07 3.15
N THR A 59 -22.48 -5.86 4.20
CA THR A 59 -22.21 -4.78 5.17
C THR A 59 -22.27 -5.27 6.60
N THR A 60 -21.48 -4.63 7.46
CA THR A 60 -21.51 -4.83 8.91
C THR A 60 -21.29 -3.50 9.65
N THR A 61 -21.74 -3.43 10.89
CA THR A 61 -21.64 -2.25 11.77
C THR A 61 -21.12 -2.62 13.16
N THR A 62 -20.69 -3.86 13.38
CA THR A 62 -20.26 -4.36 14.69
C THR A 62 -18.88 -4.98 14.62
N ARG A 63 -18.09 -4.79 15.69
CA ARG A 63 -16.69 -5.26 15.81
C ARG A 63 -15.80 -4.80 14.65
N LEU A 64 -15.95 -3.54 14.21
CA LEU A 64 -15.19 -3.03 13.07
C LEU A 64 -13.69 -2.90 13.37
N ASP A 65 -13.35 -2.68 14.63
CA ASP A 65 -12.01 -2.60 15.21
C ASP A 65 -11.30 -3.96 15.32
N ASP A 66 -12.04 -5.06 15.20
CA ASP A 66 -11.55 -6.43 15.40
C ASP A 66 -11.68 -7.29 14.14
N ARG A 67 -12.67 -7.00 13.28
CA ARG A 67 -12.81 -7.68 12.00
C ARG A 67 -11.72 -7.23 11.03
N ARG A 68 -11.05 -8.20 10.41
CA ARG A 68 -10.05 -7.95 9.38
C ARG A 68 -10.71 -7.82 8.01
N ALA A 69 -10.25 -6.83 7.26
CA ALA A 69 -10.62 -6.56 5.90
C ALA A 69 -9.46 -6.87 4.95
N VAL A 70 -9.81 -7.13 3.70
CA VAL A 70 -8.83 -7.27 2.63
C VAL A 70 -9.38 -6.68 1.33
N VAL A 71 -8.48 -6.09 0.54
CA VAL A 71 -8.71 -5.82 -0.88
C VAL A 71 -7.56 -6.40 -1.67
N ILE A 72 -7.85 -6.95 -2.85
CA ILE A 72 -6.89 -7.75 -3.61
C ILE A 72 -7.00 -7.46 -5.10
N GLY A 73 -5.85 -7.32 -5.75
CA GLY A 73 -5.70 -7.48 -7.18
C GLY A 73 -4.58 -8.45 -7.49
N HIS A 74 -4.44 -8.81 -8.77
CA HIS A 74 -3.51 -9.88 -9.13
C HIS A 74 -2.08 -9.71 -8.63
N ARG A 75 -1.56 -8.49 -8.42
CA ARG A 75 -0.15 -8.27 -8.08
C ARG A 75 0.05 -7.40 -6.84
N PHE A 76 -1.01 -7.19 -6.08
CA PHE A 76 -1.01 -6.32 -4.91
C PHE A 76 -2.19 -6.69 -4.00
N TYR A 77 -2.02 -6.60 -2.69
CA TYR A 77 -3.11 -6.72 -1.73
C TYR A 77 -2.89 -5.75 -0.56
N SER A 78 -3.95 -5.46 0.18
CA SER A 78 -3.87 -4.77 1.46
C SER A 78 -4.75 -5.47 2.48
N THR A 79 -4.27 -5.58 3.72
CA THR A 79 -4.97 -6.16 4.88
C THR A 79 -4.94 -5.18 6.05
N TRP A 80 -6.07 -5.00 6.73
CA TRP A 80 -6.27 -4.01 7.80
C TRP A 80 -7.53 -4.36 8.62
N THR A 81 -7.93 -3.56 9.62
CA THR A 81 -9.20 -3.74 10.34
C THR A 81 -10.35 -2.95 9.72
N GLU A 82 -11.60 -3.41 9.80
CA GLU A 82 -12.74 -2.77 9.11
C GLU A 82 -13.00 -1.31 9.51
N ASP A 83 -12.47 -0.86 10.65
CA ASP A 83 -12.42 0.54 11.08
C ASP A 83 -11.44 1.43 10.27
N GLY A 84 -10.57 0.83 9.47
CA GLY A 84 -9.59 1.50 8.63
C GLY A 84 -8.21 1.67 9.27
N LEU A 85 -7.97 1.09 10.44
CA LEU A 85 -6.65 1.11 11.12
C LEU A 85 -5.81 -0.12 10.74
N TYR A 86 -4.53 -0.09 11.12
CA TYR A 86 -3.53 -1.09 10.73
C TYR A 86 -2.83 -1.68 11.97
N PRO A 87 -3.55 -2.39 12.86
CA PRO A 87 -2.89 -3.12 13.93
C PRO A 87 -1.98 -4.19 13.32
N ALA A 88 -0.90 -4.50 14.03
CA ALA A 88 -0.03 -5.59 13.67
C ALA A 88 -0.83 -6.91 13.70
N MET A 89 -0.68 -7.74 12.67
CA MET A 89 -1.46 -8.97 12.51
C MET A 89 -0.67 -10.12 11.89
N GLY A 90 -1.14 -11.34 12.12
CA GLY A 90 -0.53 -12.58 11.63
C GLY A 90 0.48 -13.20 12.59
N PHE A 91 1.00 -14.37 12.23
CA PHE A 91 1.75 -15.25 13.14
C PHE A 91 3.07 -15.79 12.57
N HIS A 92 3.17 -16.10 11.27
CA HIS A 92 4.42 -16.60 10.65
C HIS A 92 5.55 -15.55 10.67
N THR A 93 5.18 -14.30 10.42
CA THR A 93 6.00 -13.13 10.74
C THR A 93 5.13 -12.32 11.66
N ARG A 94 5.09 -12.70 12.94
CA ARG A 94 4.09 -12.21 13.90
C ARG A 94 3.99 -10.70 13.84
N GLY A 95 2.77 -10.23 13.58
CA GLY A 95 2.44 -8.81 13.45
C GLY A 95 2.70 -8.18 12.07
N GLU A 96 3.48 -8.82 11.20
CA GLU A 96 3.90 -8.24 9.91
C GLU A 96 2.99 -8.58 8.73
N MET A 97 2.05 -9.52 8.87
CA MET A 97 1.26 -10.02 7.73
C MET A 97 0.14 -9.05 7.28
N GLY A 98 -0.04 -7.95 8.03
CA GLY A 98 -0.91 -6.82 7.71
C GLY A 98 -0.34 -5.88 6.65
N GLY A 99 -1.07 -4.81 6.37
CA GLY A 99 -0.57 -3.69 5.58
C GLY A 99 -0.60 -3.94 4.08
N PHE A 100 0.35 -3.36 3.35
CA PHE A 100 0.36 -3.31 1.89
C PHE A 100 1.43 -4.23 1.34
N TRP A 101 1.03 -5.10 0.42
CA TRP A 101 1.92 -6.11 -0.14
C TRP A 101 1.86 -6.11 -1.66
N THR A 102 3.01 -6.36 -2.26
CA THR A 102 3.12 -6.69 -3.67
C THR A 102 4.08 -7.87 -3.85
N PRO A 103 3.54 -9.10 -3.88
CA PRO A 103 4.35 -10.31 -3.81
C PRO A 103 5.61 -10.27 -4.70
N PRO A 104 6.78 -10.63 -4.16
CA PRO A 104 6.99 -11.29 -2.87
C PRO A 104 7.32 -10.33 -1.69
N ILE A 105 7.13 -9.02 -1.85
CA ILE A 105 7.53 -8.04 -0.83
C ILE A 105 6.34 -7.36 -0.16
N LYS A 106 6.47 -7.05 1.13
CA LYS A 106 5.69 -6.04 1.82
C LYS A 106 6.19 -4.65 1.43
N LEU A 107 5.35 -3.64 1.58
CA LEU A 107 5.66 -2.25 1.30
C LEU A 107 5.48 -1.35 2.51
N LEU A 108 4.35 -1.48 3.19
CA LEU A 108 3.93 -0.59 4.27
C LEU A 108 3.22 -1.40 5.34
N ASP A 109 3.39 -1.00 6.59
CA ASP A 109 2.50 -1.41 7.68
C ASP A 109 1.11 -0.82 7.52
N GLY A 110 1.04 0.45 7.12
CA GLY A 110 -0.23 1.14 7.05
C GLY A 110 -0.18 2.52 6.41
N ILE A 111 -1.38 3.07 6.25
CA ILE A 111 -1.62 4.44 5.83
C ILE A 111 -2.82 4.98 6.61
N TRP A 112 -2.66 6.14 7.23
CA TRP A 112 -3.66 6.72 8.13
C TRP A 112 -4.04 8.10 7.67
N PHE A 113 -5.28 8.48 7.93
CA PHE A 113 -5.82 9.77 7.50
C PHE A 113 -6.33 10.56 8.68
N ARG A 114 -5.80 11.77 8.85
CA ARG A 114 -6.27 12.74 9.83
C ARG A 114 -7.08 13.81 9.14
N VAL A 115 -8.36 13.91 9.48
CA VAL A 115 -9.30 14.86 8.91
C VAL A 115 -9.69 15.85 10.00
N ASP A 116 -9.45 17.13 9.75
CA ASP A 116 -9.78 18.22 10.69
C ASP A 116 -9.22 17.97 12.10
N GLY A 117 -7.96 17.52 12.15
CA GLY A 117 -7.23 17.25 13.40
C GLY A 117 -7.41 15.85 13.98
N GLU A 118 -8.31 15.03 13.44
CA GLU A 118 -8.72 13.76 14.07
C GLU A 118 -8.53 12.55 13.15
N TRP A 119 -8.06 11.44 13.70
CA TRP A 119 -7.77 10.23 12.92
C TRP A 119 -9.05 9.47 12.58
N LEU A 120 -9.22 9.12 11.30
CA LEU A 120 -10.28 8.20 10.87
C LEU A 120 -10.03 6.81 11.48
N GLY A 121 -11.07 6.23 12.08
CA GLY A 121 -11.01 4.94 12.77
C GLY A 121 -10.78 5.05 14.27
N ASP A 122 -10.25 6.18 14.75
CA ASP A 122 -9.98 6.47 16.17
C ASP A 122 -10.83 7.68 16.62
N GLY A 123 -10.27 8.89 16.59
CA GLY A 123 -10.99 10.14 16.92
C GLY A 123 -12.24 10.44 16.06
N ILE A 124 -12.33 9.83 14.87
CA ILE A 124 -13.57 9.76 14.07
C ILE A 124 -13.92 8.30 13.82
N ALA A 125 -14.80 7.76 14.68
CA ALA A 125 -15.16 6.34 14.67
C ALA A 125 -15.71 5.86 13.31
N ALA A 126 -15.31 4.67 12.89
CA ALA A 126 -15.99 3.95 11.82
C ALA A 126 -17.39 3.51 12.27
N ARG A 127 -18.36 3.59 11.35
CA ARG A 127 -19.78 3.27 11.63
C ARG A 127 -20.29 2.10 10.82
N LYS A 128 -19.76 1.92 9.61
CA LYS A 128 -20.19 0.85 8.71
C LYS A 128 -19.07 0.46 7.78
N PHE A 129 -18.86 -0.84 7.65
CA PHE A 129 -18.00 -1.42 6.63
C PHE A 129 -18.84 -2.10 5.56
N ALA A 130 -18.38 -2.04 4.32
CA ALA A 130 -18.96 -2.74 3.20
C ALA A 130 -17.89 -3.42 2.35
N SER A 131 -18.08 -4.70 2.03
CA SER A 131 -17.32 -5.41 1.00
C SER A 131 -18.18 -5.47 -0.27
N GLY A 132 -17.72 -4.78 -1.31
CA GLY A 132 -18.26 -4.85 -2.66
C GLY A 132 -17.47 -5.83 -3.51
N TRP A 133 -17.88 -6.00 -4.76
CA TRP A 133 -17.21 -6.87 -5.71
C TRP A 133 -15.85 -6.27 -6.11
N GLY A 134 -14.80 -6.71 -5.42
CA GLY A 134 -13.40 -6.32 -5.65
C GLY A 134 -12.99 -4.96 -5.06
N TYR A 135 -13.77 -4.40 -4.13
CA TYR A 135 -13.46 -3.17 -3.41
C TYR A 135 -14.10 -3.20 -2.02
N THR A 136 -13.63 -2.34 -1.12
CA THR A 136 -14.23 -2.17 0.21
C THR A 136 -14.59 -0.70 0.45
N ARG A 137 -15.46 -0.44 1.43
CA ARG A 137 -15.80 0.90 1.90
C ARG A 137 -15.91 0.95 3.41
N THR A 138 -15.46 2.05 3.99
CA THR A 138 -15.70 2.39 5.40
C THR A 138 -16.40 3.75 5.46
N GLU A 139 -17.51 3.81 6.17
CA GLU A 139 -18.25 5.05 6.45
C GLU A 139 -17.92 5.48 7.88
N TYR A 140 -17.44 6.72 8.03
CA TYR A 140 -17.04 7.28 9.32
C TYR A 140 -18.14 8.18 9.89
N ALA A 141 -18.09 8.38 11.22
CA ALA A 141 -18.99 9.30 11.90
C ALA A 141 -18.89 10.72 11.31
N ALA A 142 -20.04 11.40 11.19
CA ALA A 142 -20.05 12.81 10.83
C ALA A 142 -19.42 13.65 11.95
N ARG A 143 -18.67 14.68 11.58
CA ARG A 143 -18.07 15.64 12.53
C ARG A 143 -18.07 17.02 11.90
N ASN A 144 -18.46 18.05 12.65
CA ASN A 144 -18.47 19.45 12.17
C ASN A 144 -19.21 19.64 10.82
N GLY A 145 -20.30 18.90 10.59
CA GLY A 145 -21.04 18.96 9.32
C GLY A 145 -20.32 18.35 8.11
N LEU A 146 -19.24 17.59 8.35
CA LEU A 146 -18.47 16.87 7.34
C LEU A 146 -18.70 15.36 7.48
N THR A 147 -18.94 14.67 6.38
CA THR A 147 -18.94 13.21 6.29
C THR A 147 -17.78 12.74 5.42
N VAL A 148 -17.16 11.63 5.82
CA VAL A 148 -16.03 11.03 5.09
C VAL A 148 -16.30 9.56 4.85
N HIS A 149 -16.19 9.14 3.59
CA HIS A 149 -16.29 7.75 3.18
C HIS A 149 -14.96 7.32 2.55
N ARG A 150 -14.36 6.25 3.06
CA ARG A 150 -13.19 5.60 2.47
C ARG A 150 -13.61 4.52 1.49
N THR A 151 -12.90 4.39 0.38
CA THR A 151 -13.07 3.32 -0.62
C THR A 151 -11.71 2.80 -1.02
N ASP A 152 -11.46 1.51 -0.80
CA ASP A 152 -10.20 0.87 -1.14
C ASP A 152 -10.40 -0.04 -2.34
N VAL A 153 -9.51 0.06 -3.31
CA VAL A 153 -9.51 -0.78 -4.51
C VAL A 153 -8.10 -1.09 -4.94
N ILE A 154 -7.87 -2.34 -5.32
CA ILE A 154 -6.62 -2.73 -5.96
C ILE A 154 -6.91 -3.19 -7.38
N PRO A 155 -6.45 -2.43 -8.39
CA PRO A 155 -6.62 -2.82 -9.77
C PRO A 155 -5.80 -4.07 -10.12
N ASP A 156 -6.34 -4.87 -11.02
CA ASP A 156 -5.63 -6.03 -11.55
C ASP A 156 -4.51 -5.62 -12.50
N GLY A 157 -3.30 -6.11 -12.26
CA GLY A 157 -2.13 -5.94 -13.15
C GLY A 157 -1.03 -5.03 -12.61
N PRO A 158 -1.31 -3.76 -12.25
CA PRO A 158 -0.35 -2.89 -11.58
C PRO A 158 0.07 -3.43 -10.21
N ARG A 159 1.30 -3.10 -9.78
CA ARG A 159 1.75 -3.29 -8.39
C ARG A 159 1.37 -2.05 -7.58
N ALA A 160 0.08 -1.75 -7.48
CA ALA A 160 -0.40 -0.60 -6.73
C ALA A 160 -1.80 -0.79 -6.18
N GLY A 161 -2.04 -0.23 -5.00
CA GLY A 161 -3.36 -0.07 -4.39
C GLY A 161 -3.79 1.39 -4.30
N LEU A 162 -5.10 1.60 -4.21
CA LEU A 162 -5.71 2.93 -4.21
C LEU A 162 -6.72 3.08 -3.07
N ILE A 163 -6.71 4.25 -2.44
CA ILE A 163 -7.64 4.63 -1.39
C ILE A 163 -8.28 5.97 -1.76
N GLY A 164 -9.60 5.96 -1.92
CA GLY A 164 -10.39 7.15 -2.20
C GLY A 164 -11.07 7.65 -0.93
N LEU A 165 -10.82 8.89 -0.53
CA LEU A 165 -11.58 9.58 0.51
C LEU A 165 -12.60 10.50 -0.13
N THR A 166 -13.88 10.23 0.07
CA THR A 166 -14.99 11.05 -0.40
C THR A 166 -15.54 11.89 0.74
N PHE A 167 -15.41 13.21 0.62
CA PHE A 167 -15.87 14.21 1.56
C PHE A 167 -17.21 14.79 1.10
N ARG A 168 -18.14 15.01 2.02
CA ARG A 168 -19.38 15.78 1.76
C ARG A 168 -19.67 16.70 2.91
N SER A 169 -20.17 17.90 2.60
CA SER A 169 -20.70 18.87 3.55
C SER A 169 -21.90 19.59 2.93
N GLU A 170 -22.82 20.05 3.78
CA GLU A 170 -23.94 20.93 3.41
C GLU A 170 -23.51 22.41 3.37
N SER A 171 -22.23 22.69 3.64
CA SER A 171 -21.66 24.04 3.68
C SER A 171 -20.31 24.06 2.96
N ASP A 172 -19.89 25.26 2.50
CA ASP A 172 -18.54 25.45 1.97
C ASP A 172 -17.52 25.33 3.11
N GLN A 173 -16.68 24.30 3.06
CA GLN A 173 -15.69 24.00 4.09
C GLN A 173 -14.26 23.96 3.54
N ARG A 174 -13.31 24.37 4.39
CA ARG A 174 -11.87 24.13 4.19
C ARG A 174 -11.41 23.12 5.22
N VAL A 175 -10.96 21.97 4.76
CA VAL A 175 -10.67 20.81 5.61
C VAL A 175 -9.16 20.53 5.59
N PRO A 176 -8.45 20.67 6.72
CA PRO A 176 -7.10 20.14 6.87
C PRO A 176 -7.14 18.62 6.74
N LEU A 177 -6.33 18.07 5.83
CA LEU A 177 -6.14 16.63 5.66
C LEU A 177 -4.67 16.30 5.82
N ALA A 178 -4.33 15.31 6.64
CA ALA A 178 -3.01 14.70 6.63
C ALA A 178 -3.12 13.21 6.31
N MET A 179 -2.12 12.70 5.60
CA MET A 179 -1.92 11.27 5.35
C MET A 179 -0.57 10.89 5.91
N ASP A 180 -0.57 9.97 6.88
CA ASP A 180 0.63 9.32 7.38
C ASP A 180 0.79 7.98 6.66
N ALA A 181 2.03 7.62 6.33
CA ALA A 181 2.38 6.30 5.84
C ALA A 181 3.63 5.82 6.55
N HIS A 182 3.63 4.55 6.95
CA HIS A 182 4.76 3.89 7.57
C HIS A 182 5.17 2.67 6.73
N SER A 183 6.42 2.67 6.28
CA SER A 183 6.99 1.62 5.45
C SER A 183 7.39 0.40 6.25
N GLU A 184 7.36 -0.74 5.59
CA GLU A 184 8.03 -1.96 6.04
C GLU A 184 8.33 -2.79 4.78
N LEU A 185 9.50 -2.54 4.18
CA LEU A 185 9.93 -3.22 2.97
C LEU A 185 10.66 -4.52 3.33
N MET A 186 9.89 -5.59 3.46
CA MET A 186 10.43 -6.91 3.79
C MET A 186 9.96 -7.99 2.80
N LEU A 187 10.64 -9.14 2.77
CA LEU A 187 10.16 -10.32 2.04
C LEU A 187 9.05 -11.05 2.79
N SER A 188 8.17 -11.73 2.05
CA SER A 188 7.20 -12.68 2.63
C SER A 188 7.84 -13.94 3.23
N TYR A 189 9.09 -14.24 2.86
CA TYR A 189 9.88 -15.36 3.35
C TYR A 189 11.37 -15.01 3.23
N PRO A 190 12.23 -15.30 4.23
CA PRO A 190 12.05 -16.17 5.42
C PRO A 190 11.00 -15.71 6.44
N TRP A 191 10.59 -16.59 7.35
CA TRP A 191 9.64 -16.27 8.43
C TRP A 191 10.37 -15.97 9.74
N GLY A 192 9.61 -15.77 10.82
CA GLY A 192 10.18 -15.51 12.14
C GLY A 192 10.95 -16.70 12.71
N GLU A 193 10.46 -17.91 12.48
CA GLU A 193 11.00 -19.16 13.05
C GLU A 193 12.01 -19.88 12.15
N THR A 194 12.33 -19.33 10.98
CA THR A 194 13.20 -19.97 10.00
C THR A 194 14.66 -19.58 10.19
N THR A 195 15.56 -20.31 9.52
CA THR A 195 17.01 -20.03 9.48
C THR A 195 17.43 -19.63 8.05
N PRO A 196 17.79 -18.37 7.79
CA PRO A 196 17.77 -17.23 8.71
C PRO A 196 16.33 -16.73 8.95
N SER A 197 16.14 -15.96 10.02
CA SER A 197 14.84 -15.36 10.37
C SER A 197 14.72 -13.92 9.88
N GLN A 198 13.51 -13.34 9.96
CA GLN A 198 13.29 -11.92 9.68
C GLN A 198 14.14 -10.97 10.54
N LEU A 199 14.47 -11.33 11.78
CA LEU A 199 15.39 -10.54 12.62
C LEU A 199 16.77 -10.36 11.95
N THR A 200 17.18 -11.37 11.18
CA THR A 200 18.47 -11.40 10.50
C THR A 200 18.42 -10.70 9.14
N VAL A 201 17.35 -10.94 8.38
CA VAL A 201 17.29 -10.53 6.97
C VAL A 201 16.71 -9.15 6.74
N ASN A 202 15.77 -8.71 7.58
CA ASN A 202 15.12 -7.41 7.43
C ASN A 202 16.13 -6.28 7.68
N LYS A 203 16.13 -5.24 6.86
CA LYS A 203 17.05 -4.09 6.97
C LYS A 203 16.28 -2.80 7.25
N GLN A 204 17.04 -1.76 7.56
CA GLN A 204 16.47 -0.45 7.85
C GLN A 204 15.97 0.21 6.56
N ASP A 205 14.69 0.60 6.57
CA ASP A 205 14.11 1.39 5.51
C ASP A 205 14.61 2.82 5.55
N SER A 206 14.79 3.39 4.36
CA SER A 206 15.11 4.80 4.16
C SER A 206 13.94 5.55 3.52
N GLY A 207 13.67 6.76 4.00
CA GLY A 207 12.63 7.65 3.49
C GLY A 207 13.23 8.81 2.69
N SER A 208 12.59 9.18 1.59
CA SER A 208 12.95 10.34 0.76
C SER A 208 11.72 10.95 0.10
N VAL A 209 11.86 12.15 -0.45
CA VAL A 209 10.80 12.83 -1.21
C VAL A 209 11.17 12.88 -2.68
N ALA A 210 10.20 12.58 -3.54
CA ALA A 210 10.33 12.74 -4.99
C ALA A 210 9.15 13.54 -5.55
N GLY A 211 9.36 14.84 -5.79
CA GLY A 211 8.27 15.73 -6.17
C GLY A 211 7.25 15.84 -5.03
N LYS A 212 6.05 15.29 -5.25
CA LYS A 212 4.93 15.36 -4.30
C LYS A 212 4.65 14.05 -3.55
N THR A 213 5.53 13.06 -3.66
CA THR A 213 5.35 11.73 -3.08
C THR A 213 6.43 11.38 -2.06
N LEU A 214 6.03 10.58 -1.06
CA LEU A 214 6.96 9.84 -0.21
C LEU A 214 7.53 8.67 -1.00
N VAL A 215 8.82 8.41 -0.83
CA VAL A 215 9.54 7.27 -1.42
C VAL A 215 10.29 6.55 -0.31
N PHE A 216 9.89 5.31 -0.06
CA PHE A 216 10.57 4.41 0.87
C PHE A 216 11.43 3.42 0.08
N ARG A 217 12.59 3.06 0.62
CA ARG A 217 13.54 2.17 -0.06
C ARG A 217 14.36 1.33 0.92
N GLU A 218 14.45 0.04 0.60
CA GLU A 218 15.42 -0.90 1.18
C GLU A 218 16.37 -1.37 0.07
N ARG A 219 17.67 -1.42 0.36
CA ARG A 219 18.67 -1.92 -0.59
C ARG A 219 19.73 -2.73 0.14
N ALA A 220 20.04 -3.91 -0.39
CA ALA A 220 21.14 -4.71 0.08
C ALA A 220 22.03 -5.21 -1.06
N GLY A 221 23.31 -5.44 -0.74
CA GLY A 221 24.30 -6.02 -1.63
C GLY A 221 24.27 -7.55 -1.67
N ALA A 222 25.21 -8.15 -2.41
CA ALA A 222 25.30 -9.59 -2.58
C ALA A 222 25.57 -10.36 -1.27
N SER A 223 26.12 -9.70 -0.26
CA SER A 223 26.37 -10.26 1.07
C SER A 223 25.11 -10.42 1.94
N SER A 224 23.97 -9.89 1.51
CA SER A 224 22.70 -10.13 2.21
C SER A 224 22.36 -11.62 2.20
N PRO A 225 21.87 -12.21 3.31
CA PRO A 225 21.44 -13.62 3.32
C PRO A 225 20.34 -13.92 2.28
N VAL A 226 19.54 -12.91 1.93
CA VAL A 226 18.50 -13.01 0.90
C VAL A 226 18.96 -12.52 -0.49
N GLY A 227 20.25 -12.26 -0.65
CA GLY A 227 20.89 -11.76 -1.86
C GLY A 227 20.63 -10.27 -2.14
N ALA A 228 21.32 -9.75 -3.16
CA ALA A 228 21.21 -8.36 -3.57
C ALA A 228 19.79 -8.00 -4.02
N HIS A 229 19.29 -6.84 -3.59
CA HIS A 229 17.96 -6.36 -3.93
C HIS A 229 17.84 -4.84 -3.79
N ASP A 230 16.77 -4.30 -4.34
CA ASP A 230 16.41 -2.89 -4.32
C ASP A 230 14.89 -2.79 -4.32
N TRP A 231 14.31 -2.61 -3.15
CA TRP A 231 12.86 -2.56 -2.96
C TRP A 231 12.43 -1.12 -2.74
N ALA A 232 11.26 -0.77 -3.24
CA ALA A 232 10.75 0.58 -3.09
C ALA A 232 9.23 0.62 -3.03
N ALA A 233 8.73 1.53 -2.20
CA ALA A 233 7.35 1.97 -2.18
C ALA A 233 7.27 3.47 -2.50
N VAL A 234 6.25 3.86 -3.26
CA VAL A 234 5.92 5.26 -3.56
C VAL A 234 4.50 5.52 -3.08
N VAL A 235 4.33 6.53 -2.22
CA VAL A 235 3.05 6.87 -1.59
C VAL A 235 2.71 8.33 -1.84
N GLY A 236 1.48 8.61 -2.23
CA GLY A 236 1.00 9.99 -2.36
C GLY A 236 -0.37 10.10 -3.01
N SER A 237 -0.76 11.32 -3.39
CA SER A 237 -2.06 11.60 -4.04
C SER A 237 -1.90 12.38 -5.34
N SER A 238 -2.99 12.52 -6.09
CA SER A 238 -3.02 13.42 -7.25
C SER A 238 -2.86 14.89 -6.85
N LEU A 239 -3.09 15.24 -5.58
CA LEU A 239 -2.98 16.60 -5.08
C LEU A 239 -1.52 16.99 -4.79
N THR A 240 -1.28 18.29 -4.78
CA THR A 240 -0.01 18.84 -4.30
C THR A 240 -0.12 19.04 -2.78
N PRO A 241 0.76 18.41 -1.97
CA PRO A 241 0.74 18.60 -0.53
C PRO A 241 1.20 20.01 -0.18
N THR A 242 0.60 20.60 0.85
CA THR A 242 1.03 21.87 1.43
C THR A 242 2.28 21.72 2.28
N SER A 243 2.54 20.53 2.81
CA SER A 243 3.81 20.20 3.48
C SER A 243 4.08 18.70 3.43
N ILE A 244 5.35 18.33 3.52
CA ILE A 244 5.84 16.96 3.56
C ILE A 244 6.81 16.83 4.73
N SER A 245 6.70 15.78 5.53
CA SER A 245 7.70 15.42 6.54
C SER A 245 8.07 13.95 6.44
N LEU A 246 9.32 13.65 6.83
CA LEU A 246 9.84 12.29 6.99
C LEU A 246 10.24 12.11 8.45
N GLY A 247 10.18 10.88 8.94
CA GLY A 247 10.62 10.54 10.28
C GLY A 247 10.41 9.06 10.57
N PRO A 248 11.06 8.49 11.60
CA PRO A 248 10.87 7.09 11.98
C PRO A 248 9.45 6.83 12.47
N ASN A 249 8.71 7.86 12.91
CA ASN A 249 7.32 7.75 13.33
C ASN A 249 6.39 8.01 12.12
N HIS A 250 5.11 8.35 12.30
CA HIS A 250 4.03 8.40 11.28
C HIS A 250 3.19 7.13 11.14
N ARG A 251 2.74 6.62 12.29
CA ARG A 251 1.83 5.47 12.41
C ARG A 251 0.38 5.90 12.73
N GLY A 252 -0.01 7.13 12.37
CA GLY A 252 -1.35 7.65 12.67
C GLY A 252 -1.67 7.65 14.18
N PRO A 253 -2.83 7.11 14.61
CA PRO A 253 -3.19 6.99 16.04
C PRO A 253 -2.44 5.86 16.77
N GLN A 254 -1.51 5.17 16.10
CA GLN A 254 -0.74 4.05 16.65
C GLN A 254 0.68 4.47 17.04
N ASP A 255 0.91 5.76 17.32
CA ASP A 255 2.16 6.33 17.79
C ASP A 255 1.99 6.81 19.25
N PRO A 256 2.82 6.36 20.22
CA PRO A 256 3.88 5.35 20.08
C PRO A 256 3.34 3.94 19.82
N ALA A 257 4.06 3.17 19.02
CA ALA A 257 3.66 1.81 18.65
C ALA A 257 3.89 0.81 19.78
N VAL A 258 2.93 -0.08 20.00
CA VAL A 258 3.12 -1.26 20.85
C VAL A 258 3.81 -2.36 20.03
N ILE A 259 4.99 -2.79 20.49
CA ILE A 259 5.81 -3.78 19.78
C ILE A 259 5.42 -5.19 20.17
N CYS A 260 5.06 -6.01 19.18
CA CYS A 260 4.89 -7.44 19.34
C CYS A 260 6.25 -8.15 19.50
N PRO A 261 6.37 -9.15 20.40
CA PRO A 261 7.54 -10.02 20.41
C PRO A 261 7.67 -10.76 19.08
N ALA A 262 8.86 -11.32 18.82
CA ALA A 262 9.06 -12.21 17.69
C ALA A 262 8.09 -13.41 17.74
N SER A 263 7.91 -14.09 16.61
CA SER A 263 7.23 -15.36 16.51
C SER A 263 8.17 -16.53 16.81
N GLY A 264 7.62 -17.60 17.37
CA GLY A 264 8.36 -18.82 17.72
C GLY A 264 7.84 -19.49 19.00
N PRO A 265 8.21 -20.77 19.21
CA PRO A 265 7.75 -21.56 20.35
C PRO A 265 8.28 -21.03 21.69
N GLU A 266 9.43 -20.34 21.68
CA GLU A 266 10.07 -19.76 22.87
C GLU A 266 9.76 -18.25 23.02
N SER A 267 8.92 -17.67 22.16
CA SER A 267 8.61 -16.25 22.21
C SER A 267 7.55 -15.93 23.26
N ASP A 268 7.69 -14.77 23.90
CA ASP A 268 6.68 -14.26 24.83
C ASP A 268 5.28 -14.21 24.19
N PRO A 269 4.21 -14.34 25.01
CA PRO A 269 2.86 -14.09 24.55
C PRO A 269 2.73 -12.68 23.97
N ALA A 270 1.99 -12.55 22.86
CA ALA A 270 1.68 -11.24 22.32
C ALA A 270 0.80 -10.45 23.31
N PRO A 271 1.03 -9.14 23.50
CA PRO A 271 0.10 -8.29 24.22
C PRO A 271 -1.26 -8.23 23.51
N PRO A 272 -2.33 -7.75 24.19
CA PRO A 272 -3.68 -7.68 23.60
C PRO A 272 -3.76 -6.84 22.32
N ARG A 273 -2.84 -5.89 22.14
CA ARG A 273 -2.70 -5.06 20.95
C ARG A 273 -1.22 -4.93 20.60
N CYS A 274 -0.93 -5.01 19.31
CA CYS A 274 0.35 -4.63 18.72
C CYS A 274 0.11 -3.70 17.54
N ASP A 275 1.05 -2.79 17.31
CA ASP A 275 1.04 -1.82 16.21
C ASP A 275 2.26 -1.97 15.29
N ASP A 276 3.30 -2.66 15.79
CA ASP A 276 4.55 -2.99 15.11
C ASP A 276 5.15 -4.26 15.76
N THR A 277 6.33 -4.70 15.33
CA THR A 277 6.89 -5.99 15.70
C THR A 277 8.38 -5.93 15.98
N ALA A 278 8.92 -6.97 16.63
CA ALA A 278 10.36 -7.12 16.81
C ALA A 278 11.15 -7.21 15.48
N TYR A 279 10.47 -7.47 14.36
CA TYR A 279 11.06 -7.48 13.02
C TYR A 279 11.11 -6.10 12.38
N GLY A 280 10.24 -5.18 12.81
CA GLY A 280 9.99 -3.88 12.20
C GLY A 280 11.26 -3.04 12.12
N LYS A 281 11.57 -2.57 10.92
CA LYS A 281 12.69 -1.67 10.62
C LYS A 281 12.28 -0.58 9.63
N GLY A 282 10.98 -0.30 9.61
CA GLY A 282 10.36 0.75 8.84
C GLY A 282 10.83 2.18 9.16
N THR A 283 10.35 3.08 8.31
CA THR A 283 10.36 4.52 8.53
C THR A 283 9.06 5.11 7.99
N GLY A 284 8.76 6.38 8.23
CA GLY A 284 7.50 6.98 7.83
C GLY A 284 7.60 8.37 7.22
N GLY A 285 6.44 8.87 6.83
CA GLY A 285 6.28 10.24 6.37
C GLY A 285 4.83 10.70 6.40
N GLN A 286 4.66 12.02 6.38
CA GLN A 286 3.35 12.67 6.34
C GLN A 286 3.25 13.57 5.11
N LEU A 287 2.09 13.53 4.44
CA LEU A 287 1.67 14.51 3.45
C LEU A 287 0.46 15.30 3.99
N ARG A 288 0.54 16.63 4.01
CA ARG A 288 -0.58 17.50 4.45
C ARG A 288 -1.20 18.23 3.27
N TYR A 289 -2.49 18.52 3.37
CA TYR A 289 -3.30 19.18 2.35
C TYR A 289 -4.32 20.12 3.02
N HIS A 290 -4.79 21.11 2.26
CA HIS A 290 -5.99 21.88 2.60
C HIS A 290 -7.02 21.66 1.49
N LEU A 291 -8.08 20.92 1.79
CA LEU A 291 -9.13 20.60 0.85
C LEU A 291 -10.22 21.66 0.88
N ARG A 292 -10.74 22.04 -0.28
CA ARG A 292 -12.01 22.76 -0.38
C ARG A 292 -13.11 21.75 -0.66
N VAL A 293 -14.11 21.70 0.20
CA VAL A 293 -15.32 20.89 0.04
C VAL A 293 -16.48 21.87 -0.15
N PRO A 294 -16.99 22.05 -1.39
CA PRO A 294 -18.12 22.93 -1.61
C PRO A 294 -19.41 22.32 -1.02
N ALA A 295 -20.35 23.19 -0.64
CA ALA A 295 -21.68 22.78 -0.19
C ALA A 295 -22.33 21.86 -1.24
N ASP A 296 -22.89 20.73 -0.78
CA ASP A 296 -23.66 19.76 -1.57
C ASP A 296 -22.91 19.12 -2.76
N HIS A 297 -21.60 19.32 -2.86
CA HIS A 297 -20.75 18.79 -3.92
C HIS A 297 -19.68 17.87 -3.36
N PRO A 298 -19.86 16.54 -3.43
CA PRO A 298 -18.89 15.58 -2.94
C PRO A 298 -17.53 15.73 -3.63
N VAL A 299 -16.46 15.64 -2.84
CA VAL A 299 -15.08 15.72 -3.31
C VAL A 299 -14.38 14.40 -3.00
N THR A 300 -13.83 13.72 -4.01
CA THR A 300 -13.03 12.50 -3.81
C THR A 300 -11.55 12.76 -4.06
N VAL A 301 -10.71 12.46 -3.06
CA VAL A 301 -9.24 12.48 -3.17
C VAL A 301 -8.72 11.05 -3.22
N TRP A 302 -7.92 10.73 -4.24
CA TRP A 302 -7.30 9.41 -4.39
C TRP A 302 -5.84 9.43 -3.94
N PHE A 303 -5.51 8.48 -3.06
CA PHE A 303 -4.16 8.15 -2.62
C PHE A 303 -3.74 6.83 -3.26
N ALA A 304 -2.46 6.71 -3.61
CA ALA A 304 -1.89 5.52 -4.21
C ALA A 304 -0.67 5.06 -3.43
N VAL A 305 -0.57 3.74 -3.25
CA VAL A 305 0.63 3.04 -2.81
C VAL A 305 1.08 2.19 -3.99
N ALA A 306 2.27 2.45 -4.53
CA ALA A 306 2.86 1.67 -5.61
C ALA A 306 4.19 1.07 -5.19
N GLY A 307 4.44 -0.19 -5.55
CA GLY A 307 5.65 -0.91 -5.12
C GLY A 307 6.46 -1.51 -6.25
N SER A 308 7.73 -1.79 -5.97
CA SER A 308 8.66 -2.43 -6.89
C SER A 308 9.74 -3.20 -6.12
N ASP A 309 10.08 -4.38 -6.62
CA ASP A 309 11.25 -5.17 -6.22
C ASP A 309 12.48 -4.89 -7.09
N ARG A 310 12.47 -3.77 -7.85
CA ARG A 310 13.51 -3.35 -8.81
C ARG A 310 13.82 -1.87 -8.71
N GLY A 311 13.68 -1.34 -7.51
CA GLY A 311 14.00 0.04 -7.18
C GLY A 311 12.90 1.05 -7.53
N PRO A 312 13.16 2.33 -7.19
CA PRO A 312 12.15 3.38 -7.10
C PRO A 312 11.60 3.85 -8.45
N ALA A 313 12.37 3.73 -9.55
CA ALA A 313 11.92 4.17 -10.87
C ALA A 313 10.66 3.42 -11.33
N MET A 314 10.64 2.09 -11.20
CA MET A 314 9.49 1.27 -11.55
C MET A 314 8.26 1.52 -10.66
N ALA A 315 8.48 1.73 -9.35
CA ALA A 315 7.40 2.07 -8.43
C ALA A 315 6.79 3.43 -8.81
N ARG A 316 7.62 4.43 -9.16
CA ARG A 316 7.18 5.75 -9.60
C ARG A 316 6.39 5.72 -10.91
N THR A 317 6.86 4.97 -11.92
CA THR A 317 6.09 4.78 -13.16
C THR A 317 4.74 4.14 -12.88
N THR A 318 4.70 3.13 -12.00
CA THR A 318 3.44 2.50 -11.61
C THR A 318 2.49 3.49 -10.92
N TYR A 319 3.01 4.27 -9.97
CA TYR A 319 2.26 5.34 -9.28
C TYR A 319 1.66 6.35 -10.27
N GLN A 320 2.49 6.89 -11.19
CA GLN A 320 2.06 7.87 -12.20
C GLN A 320 0.93 7.32 -13.09
N ASN A 321 0.94 6.02 -13.37
CA ASN A 321 -0.07 5.37 -14.20
C ASN A 321 -1.42 5.14 -13.51
N VAL A 322 -1.48 5.22 -12.17
CA VAL A 322 -2.69 4.86 -11.40
C VAL A 322 -3.31 6.02 -10.62
N VAL A 323 -2.51 6.97 -10.12
CA VAL A 323 -2.96 7.94 -9.10
C VAL A 323 -4.14 8.81 -9.56
N ASN A 324 -4.18 9.20 -10.83
CA ASN A 324 -5.27 10.03 -11.40
C ASN A 324 -6.44 9.20 -11.96
N ARG A 325 -6.46 7.88 -11.76
CA ARG A 325 -7.40 6.98 -12.44
C ARG A 325 -8.27 6.18 -11.46
N GLY A 326 -8.36 6.58 -10.20
CA GLY A 326 -9.00 5.78 -9.15
C GLY A 326 -10.45 5.38 -9.45
N GLY A 327 -11.31 6.34 -9.80
CA GLY A 327 -12.70 6.04 -10.20
C GLY A 327 -12.79 5.11 -11.41
N ALA A 328 -11.93 5.30 -12.41
CA ALA A 328 -11.89 4.46 -13.60
C ALA A 328 -11.33 3.05 -13.32
N LEU A 329 -10.36 2.91 -12.42
CA LEU A 329 -9.81 1.63 -11.97
C LEU A 329 -10.83 0.86 -11.11
N LEU A 330 -11.58 1.56 -10.25
CA LEU A 330 -12.71 0.99 -9.50
C LEU A 330 -13.79 0.45 -10.44
N GLN A 331 -14.23 1.25 -11.43
CA GLN A 331 -15.21 0.79 -12.42
C GLN A 331 -14.71 -0.44 -13.17
N ARG A 332 -13.44 -0.47 -13.59
CA ARG A 332 -12.84 -1.63 -14.27
C ARG A 332 -12.86 -2.88 -13.39
N LYS A 333 -12.53 -2.74 -12.10
CA LYS A 333 -12.55 -3.85 -11.14
C LYS A 333 -13.97 -4.40 -10.97
N ILE A 334 -14.97 -3.54 -10.78
CA ILE A 334 -16.39 -3.92 -10.68
C ILE A 334 -16.85 -4.62 -11.97
N ASN A 335 -16.45 -4.14 -13.14
CA ASN A 335 -16.80 -4.76 -14.42
C ASN A 335 -16.19 -6.16 -14.56
N ALA A 336 -14.93 -6.33 -14.15
CA ALA A 336 -14.24 -7.63 -14.16
C ALA A 336 -14.92 -8.63 -13.20
N ARG A 337 -15.29 -8.19 -12.00
CA ARG A 337 -16.02 -9.01 -11.02
C ARG A 337 -17.45 -9.35 -11.48
N SER A 338 -18.10 -8.41 -12.16
CA SER A 338 -19.38 -8.67 -12.83
C SER A 338 -19.25 -9.72 -13.94
N GLN A 339 -18.12 -9.76 -14.66
CA GLN A 339 -17.84 -10.83 -15.62
C GLN A 339 -17.66 -12.17 -14.93
N VAL A 340 -16.91 -12.23 -13.82
CA VAL A 340 -16.77 -13.45 -13.00
C VAL A 340 -18.14 -13.98 -12.58
N ASN A 341 -19.02 -13.10 -12.09
CA ASN A 341 -20.35 -13.51 -11.65
C ASN A 341 -21.19 -14.17 -12.77
N ARG A 342 -20.97 -13.78 -14.04
CA ARG A 342 -21.71 -14.32 -15.20
C ARG A 342 -21.19 -15.65 -15.74
N ARG A 343 -20.04 -16.15 -15.27
CA ARG A 343 -19.42 -17.36 -15.83
C ARG A 343 -20.20 -18.64 -15.53
N SER A 344 -20.91 -18.65 -14.43
CA SER A 344 -21.90 -19.69 -14.11
C SER A 344 -23.09 -19.05 -13.40
N ALA A 345 -24.25 -19.69 -13.44
CA ALA A 345 -25.44 -19.25 -12.73
C ALA A 345 -26.05 -20.44 -12.00
N VAL A 346 -26.45 -20.22 -10.74
CA VAL A 346 -27.17 -21.20 -9.94
C VAL A 346 -28.51 -20.58 -9.58
N SER A 347 -29.60 -21.31 -9.82
CA SER A 347 -30.96 -20.89 -9.48
C SER A 347 -31.52 -21.81 -8.42
N LEU A 348 -31.71 -21.28 -7.22
CA LEU A 348 -32.32 -21.97 -6.08
C LEU A 348 -33.50 -21.12 -5.59
N PRO A 349 -34.64 -21.12 -6.29
CA PRO A 349 -35.77 -20.25 -5.95
C PRO A 349 -36.31 -20.53 -4.54
N GLY A 350 -36.21 -21.78 -4.06
CA GLY A 350 -36.57 -22.17 -2.70
C GLY A 350 -35.52 -21.84 -1.62
N ASP A 351 -34.30 -21.47 -2.00
CA ASP A 351 -33.23 -21.08 -1.07
C ASP A 351 -32.38 -19.93 -1.63
N ARG A 352 -32.93 -18.72 -1.51
CA ARG A 352 -32.28 -17.50 -1.97
C ARG A 352 -31.02 -17.16 -1.17
N LEU A 353 -30.91 -17.62 0.08
CA LEU A 353 -29.73 -17.36 0.91
C LEU A 353 -28.55 -18.17 0.38
N LEU A 354 -28.73 -19.47 0.14
CA LEU A 354 -27.71 -20.33 -0.46
C LEU A 354 -27.37 -19.89 -1.89
N GLN A 355 -28.35 -19.48 -2.69
CA GLN A 355 -28.08 -18.93 -4.02
C GLN A 355 -27.15 -17.70 -3.95
N ARG A 356 -27.40 -16.81 -2.98
CA ARG A 356 -26.59 -15.61 -2.77
C ARG A 356 -25.20 -15.97 -2.22
N SER A 357 -25.08 -16.97 -1.35
CA SER A 357 -23.76 -17.38 -0.83
C SER A 357 -22.86 -17.90 -1.96
N LEU A 358 -23.40 -18.66 -2.91
CA LEU A 358 -22.64 -19.11 -4.10
C LEU A 358 -22.15 -17.94 -4.97
N THR A 359 -22.95 -16.87 -5.08
CA THR A 359 -22.56 -15.63 -5.77
C THR A 359 -21.37 -14.97 -5.06
N TRP A 360 -21.38 -14.90 -3.73
CA TRP A 360 -20.28 -14.34 -2.94
C TRP A 360 -19.05 -15.25 -2.92
N SER A 361 -19.21 -16.58 -2.92
CA SER A 361 -18.10 -17.52 -3.02
C SER A 361 -17.28 -17.32 -4.30
N LYS A 362 -17.93 -17.00 -5.43
CA LYS A 362 -17.23 -16.60 -6.66
C LYS A 362 -16.38 -15.36 -6.48
N GLN A 363 -16.89 -14.37 -5.76
CA GLN A 363 -16.17 -13.14 -5.51
C GLN A 363 -14.98 -13.39 -4.58
N ASN A 364 -15.16 -14.18 -3.52
CA ASN A 364 -14.09 -14.59 -2.61
C ASN A 364 -12.96 -15.32 -3.35
N LEU A 365 -13.29 -16.30 -4.21
CA LEU A 365 -12.31 -16.99 -5.05
C LEU A 365 -11.55 -16.02 -5.95
N ALA A 366 -12.26 -15.05 -6.53
CA ALA A 366 -11.68 -14.06 -7.41
C ALA A 366 -10.85 -13.02 -6.66
N ASP A 367 -11.17 -12.73 -5.40
CA ASP A 367 -10.37 -11.95 -4.46
C ASP A 367 -9.15 -12.75 -3.99
N SER A 368 -9.17 -14.09 -3.98
CA SER A 368 -7.98 -14.87 -3.59
C SER A 368 -6.82 -14.87 -4.59
N VAL A 369 -7.02 -14.39 -5.83
CA VAL A 369 -6.04 -14.50 -6.92
C VAL A 369 -4.83 -13.58 -6.71
N GLN A 370 -3.65 -14.18 -6.71
CA GLN A 370 -2.36 -13.49 -6.72
C GLN A 370 -1.44 -13.99 -7.84
N GLU A 371 -0.48 -13.15 -8.18
CA GLU A 371 0.53 -13.36 -9.20
C GLU A 371 1.84 -12.73 -8.75
N SER A 372 2.92 -13.50 -8.88
CA SER A 372 4.29 -13.01 -8.80
C SER A 372 5.06 -13.46 -10.03
N ARG A 373 6.17 -12.77 -10.30
CA ARG A 373 7.00 -13.01 -11.47
C ARG A 373 8.45 -13.09 -11.05
N ARG A 374 9.22 -13.94 -11.74
CA ARG A 374 10.65 -14.17 -11.52
C ARG A 374 10.95 -14.64 -10.10
N LEU A 375 10.10 -15.53 -9.59
CA LEU A 375 10.32 -16.15 -8.29
C LEU A 375 11.62 -16.94 -8.29
N ARG A 376 12.32 -16.88 -7.17
CA ARG A 376 13.56 -17.62 -6.93
C ARG A 376 13.18 -18.92 -6.23
N LEU A 377 13.52 -20.05 -6.83
CA LEU A 377 13.24 -21.38 -6.31
C LEU A 377 14.47 -21.90 -5.57
N ARG A 378 14.24 -22.49 -4.41
CA ARG A 378 15.24 -23.17 -3.58
C ARG A 378 14.52 -24.17 -2.67
N TRP A 379 15.15 -25.27 -2.33
CA TRP A 379 14.68 -26.15 -1.26
C TRP A 379 15.17 -25.59 0.09
N VAL A 380 14.27 -25.35 1.05
CA VAL A 380 14.60 -24.64 2.31
C VAL A 380 14.61 -25.54 3.55
N ASP A 381 14.52 -26.86 3.38
CA ASP A 381 14.40 -27.83 4.48
C ASP A 381 13.37 -27.46 5.56
N ARG A 382 12.10 -27.25 5.18
CA ARG A 382 11.05 -26.75 6.09
C ARG A 382 11.42 -25.44 6.82
N GLY A 383 12.36 -24.67 6.29
CA GLY A 383 12.85 -23.42 6.88
C GLY A 383 14.06 -23.57 7.80
N GLU A 384 14.67 -24.74 7.88
CA GLU A 384 15.92 -24.98 8.62
C GLU A 384 17.15 -24.54 7.82
N SER A 385 17.00 -24.25 6.51
CA SER A 385 18.10 -23.76 5.66
C SER A 385 17.65 -22.74 4.61
N TYR A 386 18.61 -21.96 4.09
CA TYR A 386 18.38 -21.00 3.00
C TYR A 386 19.47 -21.10 1.93
N PRO A 387 19.52 -22.21 1.18
CA PRO A 387 20.58 -22.46 0.21
C PRO A 387 20.48 -21.52 -1.00
N PRO A 388 21.51 -21.48 -1.87
CA PRO A 388 21.46 -20.73 -3.12
C PRO A 388 20.23 -21.05 -3.98
N VAL A 389 19.90 -20.13 -4.88
CA VAL A 389 18.77 -20.30 -5.80
C VAL A 389 19.09 -21.42 -6.79
N GLU A 390 18.25 -22.46 -6.81
CA GLU A 390 18.35 -23.59 -7.73
C GLU A 390 17.68 -23.31 -9.08
N GLY A 391 16.66 -22.45 -9.07
CA GLY A 391 15.87 -22.19 -10.26
C GLY A 391 15.09 -20.89 -10.22
N ARG A 392 14.45 -20.56 -11.34
CA ARG A 392 13.59 -19.38 -11.44
C ARG A 392 12.27 -19.75 -12.09
N LEU A 393 11.18 -19.34 -11.47
CA LEU A 393 9.86 -19.44 -12.06
C LEU A 393 9.47 -18.08 -12.64
N ALA A 394 9.28 -18.03 -13.96
CA ALA A 394 9.01 -16.79 -14.69
C ALA A 394 7.73 -16.10 -14.19
N ARG A 395 6.69 -16.89 -13.92
CA ARG A 395 5.39 -16.43 -13.42
C ARG A 395 4.77 -17.52 -12.56
N ALA A 396 4.26 -17.15 -11.40
CA ALA A 396 3.36 -17.96 -10.59
C ALA A 396 2.05 -17.21 -10.45
N ARG A 397 0.93 -17.92 -10.60
CA ARG A 397 -0.41 -17.41 -10.31
C ARG A 397 -1.09 -18.44 -9.41
N TRP A 398 -1.60 -18.00 -8.28
CA TRP A 398 -2.18 -18.87 -7.25
C TRP A 398 -3.39 -18.22 -6.57
N LEU A 399 -4.09 -19.00 -5.76
CA LEU A 399 -5.06 -18.51 -4.80
C LEU A 399 -4.40 -18.51 -3.42
N GLY A 400 -4.51 -17.41 -2.67
CA GLY A 400 -4.05 -17.38 -1.28
C GLY A 400 -4.70 -18.51 -0.47
N ALA A 401 -3.95 -19.12 0.43
CA ALA A 401 -4.42 -20.28 1.20
C ALA A 401 -5.65 -19.96 2.07
N GLY A 402 -5.75 -18.73 2.58
CA GLY A 402 -6.96 -18.26 3.26
C GLY A 402 -6.85 -16.79 3.63
N TRP A 403 -7.73 -15.94 3.14
CA TRP A 403 -7.71 -14.53 3.50
C TRP A 403 -8.54 -14.25 4.75
N PRO A 404 -8.13 -13.28 5.60
CA PRO A 404 -6.93 -12.44 5.48
C PRO A 404 -5.66 -13.00 6.15
N ASP A 405 -5.73 -14.15 6.81
CA ASP A 405 -4.68 -14.66 7.71
C ASP A 405 -3.53 -15.43 7.04
N TYR A 406 -3.80 -16.09 5.92
CA TYR A 406 -2.88 -16.92 5.14
C TYR A 406 -2.79 -16.39 3.70
N PRO A 407 -2.20 -15.20 3.49
CA PRO A 407 -2.13 -14.54 2.19
C PRO A 407 -1.13 -15.21 1.23
N TRP A 408 -0.36 -16.22 1.64
CA TRP A 408 0.67 -16.82 0.81
C TRP A 408 0.21 -18.12 0.15
N MET A 409 1.10 -18.69 -0.68
CA MET A 409 0.84 -19.95 -1.36
C MET A 409 1.33 -21.11 -0.49
N PHE A 410 0.41 -22.00 -0.17
CA PHE A 410 0.70 -23.30 0.42
C PHE A 410 0.18 -24.35 -0.55
N GLY A 411 1.02 -25.33 -0.90
CA GLY A 411 0.72 -26.29 -1.97
C GLY A 411 -0.60 -27.03 -1.75
N THR A 412 -0.80 -27.52 -0.52
CA THR A 412 -1.99 -28.25 -0.09
C THR A 412 -3.29 -27.43 -0.24
N ASP A 413 -3.29 -26.17 0.18
CA ASP A 413 -4.48 -25.31 0.16
C ASP A 413 -4.97 -24.98 -1.26
N GLY A 414 -4.03 -24.92 -2.21
CA GLY A 414 -4.33 -24.77 -3.62
C GLY A 414 -5.18 -25.92 -4.17
N GLU A 415 -4.96 -27.15 -3.69
CA GLU A 415 -5.69 -28.35 -4.13
C GLU A 415 -7.16 -28.29 -3.73
N TYR A 416 -7.47 -27.86 -2.50
CA TYR A 416 -8.86 -27.71 -2.04
C TYR A 416 -9.63 -26.65 -2.82
N THR A 417 -8.96 -25.56 -3.19
CA THR A 417 -9.62 -24.42 -3.85
C THR A 417 -9.79 -24.63 -5.36
N ALA A 418 -9.01 -25.53 -5.97
CA ALA A 418 -9.05 -25.81 -7.41
C ALA A 418 -10.42 -26.34 -7.87
N PHE A 419 -10.98 -27.34 -7.16
CA PHE A 419 -12.28 -27.92 -7.51
C PHE A 419 -13.42 -26.90 -7.42
N ALA A 420 -13.44 -26.12 -6.34
CA ALA A 420 -14.43 -25.05 -6.16
C ALA A 420 -14.31 -23.99 -7.26
N SER A 421 -13.08 -23.65 -7.67
CA SER A 421 -12.84 -22.70 -8.76
C SER A 421 -13.45 -23.19 -10.08
N VAL A 422 -13.21 -24.44 -10.47
CA VAL A 422 -13.80 -25.03 -11.69
C VAL A 422 -15.33 -25.01 -11.64
N ALA A 423 -15.93 -25.39 -10.50
CA ALA A 423 -17.38 -25.41 -10.35
C ALA A 423 -18.00 -24.01 -10.41
N MET A 424 -17.28 -23.00 -9.93
CA MET A 424 -17.75 -21.62 -9.89
C MET A 424 -17.55 -20.87 -11.21
N GLY A 425 -16.70 -21.39 -12.11
CA GLY A 425 -16.34 -20.77 -13.39
C GLY A 425 -15.11 -19.90 -13.26
#